data_AF-A0A2R7MNY2-F1
#
_entry.id   AF-A0A2R7MNY2-F1
#
_cell.length_a   1.000
_cell.length_b   1.000
_cell.length_c   1.000
_cell.angle_alpha   90.00
_cell.angle_beta   90.00
_cell.angle_gamma   90.00
#
_symmetry.space_group_name_H-M   'P 1'
#
loop_
_entity.id
_entity.type
_entity.pdbx_description
1 polymer ?
#
loop_
_entity_poly.entity_id
_entity_poly.type
_entity_poly.pdbx_seq_one_letter_code
_entity_poly.pdbx_strand_id
1 'polypeptide(L)'
;MTAENLNKILEDPSLSQASKDKLLALHENISAKEFSDLLDQHGNQYVEFVQEGGGVWGSALVGYLYGLEIFGSRFLKVAGTSAGAINTMLIAACKTKEEAKSELIKDILFSWDFSDFMDGKTYVKTTLHAMLNNKDFFKINAVIAGILFIVLISIPFLAPSTTTLNAKLMFLIPLIPAIILFFCIQKLYNNFRKENSGLNPGNVFQNTMQNALDQFGIKTVAHLNEKFIQKEWDLNLNYRYGNGQEYYRMALQSIEKIKIKNKEHIDQTRYRIFYESAVNNDYYKNNPFYLLKSEYVVITTDINAKIKVELPTMANLYWSEEELKHISPAEFVRASMAVPFFFEPFQKQINKDDSSVKYAWRYWMNTKPEDINPAGVFIDGGSISNFPIDLFHADEVFYPRMPLFGVQLTNDSSILSEKGKTSEEILKTPFSYAGNIISTLKGFNDKTFLTKHTFYKLYSIQSVNCGTSRWLNFFMKKEEKGDLFNRGFQAALDFLNTFNWEKYKYERMMLTMKDKKILKEEDTPTVG
;
A
#
# COMPACT_ATOMS: atom_id res chain seq x y z
N MET A 1 26.89 -3.53 -9.67
CA MET A 1 26.57 -2.90 -10.98
C MET A 1 27.86 -2.69 -11.75
N THR A 2 27.89 -2.92 -13.07
CA THR A 2 29.10 -2.69 -13.89
C THR A 2 29.26 -1.20 -14.21
N ALA A 3 30.49 -0.75 -14.51
CA ALA A 3 30.76 0.65 -14.90
C ALA A 3 29.98 1.08 -16.16
N GLU A 4 29.80 0.16 -17.11
CA GLU A 4 29.00 0.39 -18.31
C GLU A 4 27.52 0.61 -18.00
N ASN A 5 26.95 -0.19 -17.10
CA ASN A 5 25.56 -0.01 -16.64
C ASN A 5 25.38 1.31 -15.88
N LEU A 6 26.38 1.73 -15.09
CA LEU A 6 26.34 3.01 -14.37
C LEU A 6 26.26 4.19 -15.35
N ASN A 7 27.10 4.21 -16.40
CA ASN A 7 27.07 5.28 -17.40
C ASN A 7 25.69 5.37 -18.09
N LYS A 8 25.12 4.21 -18.47
CA LYS A 8 23.78 4.14 -19.05
C LYS A 8 22.70 4.72 -18.14
N ILE A 9 22.78 4.45 -16.83
CA ILE A 9 21.82 4.99 -15.85
C ILE A 9 22.01 6.50 -15.68
N LEU A 10 23.26 6.99 -15.67
CA LEU A 10 23.55 8.43 -15.57
C LEU A 10 23.07 9.22 -16.79
N GLU A 11 22.85 8.56 -17.93
CA GLU A 11 22.23 9.16 -19.11
C GLU A 11 20.70 9.26 -19.02
N ASP A 12 20.04 8.59 -18.06
CA ASP A 12 18.58 8.64 -17.93
C ASP A 12 18.11 10.10 -17.69
N PRO A 13 17.28 10.67 -18.58
CA PRO A 13 16.80 12.05 -18.47
C PRO A 13 15.78 12.25 -17.34
N SER A 14 15.20 11.17 -16.81
CA SER A 14 14.27 11.22 -15.68
C SER A 14 14.98 11.41 -14.34
N LEU A 15 16.29 11.16 -14.26
CA LEU A 15 17.08 11.41 -13.06
C LEU A 15 17.52 12.88 -13.00
N SER A 16 17.25 13.52 -11.87
CA SER A 16 17.76 14.85 -11.55
C SER A 16 19.28 14.83 -11.32
N GLN A 17 19.93 15.97 -11.43
CA GLN A 17 21.38 16.06 -11.16
C GLN A 17 21.71 15.58 -9.74
N ALA A 18 20.92 15.96 -8.74
CA ALA A 18 21.10 15.52 -7.35
C ALA A 18 21.02 13.99 -7.21
N SER A 19 20.11 13.34 -7.94
CA SER A 19 20.01 11.87 -7.98
C SER A 19 21.24 11.23 -8.61
N LYS A 20 21.76 11.81 -9.70
CA LYS A 20 22.98 11.33 -10.39
C LYS A 20 24.22 11.49 -9.51
N ASP A 21 24.39 12.64 -8.88
CA ASP A 21 25.50 12.92 -7.97
C ASP A 21 25.48 11.96 -6.78
N LYS A 22 24.30 11.70 -6.21
CA LYS A 22 24.12 10.74 -5.13
C LYS A 22 24.41 9.30 -5.55
N LEU A 23 23.96 8.91 -6.75
CA LEU A 23 24.28 7.60 -7.32
C LEU A 23 25.81 7.42 -7.45
N LEU A 24 26.50 8.41 -8.01
CA LEU A 24 27.96 8.40 -8.13
C LEU A 24 28.65 8.27 -6.77
N ALA A 25 28.19 9.04 -5.79
CA ALA A 25 28.78 9.05 -4.45
C ALA A 25 28.61 7.72 -3.69
N LEU A 26 27.49 7.02 -3.91
CA LEU A 26 27.16 5.80 -3.16
C LEU A 26 27.39 4.50 -3.95
N HIS A 27 27.66 4.59 -5.25
CA HIS A 27 27.73 3.46 -6.17
C HIS A 27 28.67 2.35 -5.68
N GLU A 28 29.92 2.69 -5.36
CA GLU A 28 30.93 1.69 -5.00
C GLU A 28 30.56 0.96 -3.72
N ASN A 29 30.09 1.70 -2.71
CA ASN A 29 29.68 1.12 -1.43
C ASN A 29 28.45 0.21 -1.58
N ILE A 30 27.44 0.62 -2.34
CA ILE A 30 26.24 -0.19 -2.56
C ILE A 30 26.57 -1.43 -3.41
N SER A 31 27.37 -1.27 -4.47
CA SER A 31 27.74 -2.38 -5.37
C SER A 31 28.53 -3.50 -4.68
N ALA A 32 29.23 -3.20 -3.57
CA ALA A 32 29.98 -4.18 -2.78
C ALA A 32 29.11 -4.96 -1.78
N LYS A 33 27.83 -4.62 -1.63
CA LYS A 33 26.94 -5.19 -0.60
C LYS A 33 26.16 -6.40 -1.10
N GLU A 34 25.90 -7.29 -0.15
CA GLU A 34 24.91 -8.36 -0.28
C GLU A 34 23.62 -7.92 0.41
N PHE A 35 22.49 -8.25 -0.22
CA PHE A 35 21.14 -7.96 0.23
C PHE A 35 20.37 -9.23 0.57
N SER A 36 20.68 -10.36 -0.09
CA SER A 36 19.94 -11.62 0.05
C SER A 36 20.85 -12.84 -0.13
N ASP A 37 20.44 -13.98 0.46
CA ASP A 37 21.05 -15.27 0.16
C ASP A 37 20.36 -15.99 -1.02
N LEU A 38 19.25 -15.46 -1.56
CA LEU A 38 18.56 -16.04 -2.72
C LEU A 38 18.96 -15.34 -4.01
N LEU A 39 19.52 -16.10 -4.94
CA LEU A 39 20.08 -15.63 -6.20
C LEU A 39 19.43 -16.32 -7.40
N ASP A 40 19.23 -15.62 -8.51
CA ASP A 40 18.97 -16.29 -9.81
C ASP A 40 20.28 -16.59 -10.56
N GLN A 41 20.15 -17.20 -11.74
CA GLN A 41 21.27 -17.50 -12.64
C GLN A 41 22.07 -16.27 -13.11
N HIS A 42 21.49 -15.07 -13.01
CA HIS A 42 22.14 -13.81 -13.38
C HIS A 42 22.78 -13.11 -12.17
N GLY A 43 22.68 -13.70 -10.97
CA GLY A 43 23.19 -13.14 -9.72
C GLY A 43 22.31 -12.04 -9.14
N ASN A 44 21.06 -11.88 -9.61
CA ASN A 44 20.14 -10.94 -8.98
C ASN A 44 19.70 -11.47 -7.60
N GLN A 45 19.51 -10.56 -6.66
CA GLN A 45 19.23 -10.86 -5.25
C GLN A 45 17.74 -10.70 -4.95
N TYR A 46 17.10 -11.74 -4.45
CA TYR A 46 15.64 -11.74 -4.26
C TYR A 46 15.24 -11.24 -2.88
N VAL A 47 14.23 -10.38 -2.84
CA VAL A 47 13.69 -9.75 -1.63
C VAL A 47 12.17 -9.85 -1.62
N GLU A 48 11.56 -9.66 -0.45
CA GLU A 48 10.14 -9.35 -0.31
C GLU A 48 9.96 -7.84 -0.32
N PHE A 49 8.91 -7.33 -0.96
CA PHE A 49 8.72 -5.90 -1.13
C PHE A 49 7.29 -5.46 -0.81
N VAL A 50 7.17 -4.53 0.13
CA VAL A 50 5.88 -4.00 0.62
C VAL A 50 5.81 -2.50 0.41
N GLN A 51 4.67 -2.05 -0.11
CA GLN A 51 4.48 -0.68 -0.56
C GLN A 51 3.26 -0.04 0.09
N GLU A 52 3.45 1.11 0.72
CA GLU A 52 2.38 1.86 1.34
C GLU A 52 1.43 2.51 0.30
N GLY A 53 0.16 2.65 0.66
CA GLY A 53 -0.79 3.47 -0.07
C GLY A 53 -0.54 4.98 0.07
N GLY A 54 -0.55 5.70 -1.05
CA GLY A 54 -0.32 7.16 -1.09
C GLY A 54 -1.02 7.88 -2.24
N GLY A 55 -2.14 7.34 -2.75
CA GLY A 55 -2.89 7.91 -3.87
C GLY A 55 -2.03 8.21 -5.10
N VAL A 56 -1.88 9.48 -5.47
CA VAL A 56 -1.11 9.89 -6.66
C VAL A 56 0.41 9.82 -6.49
N TRP A 57 0.92 9.50 -5.31
CA TRP A 57 2.36 9.37 -5.04
C TRP A 57 3.00 8.08 -5.57
N GLY A 58 2.30 7.29 -6.38
CA GLY A 58 2.83 6.06 -6.98
C GLY A 58 4.17 6.25 -7.71
N SER A 59 4.43 7.43 -8.28
CA SER A 59 5.72 7.75 -8.91
C SER A 59 6.91 7.65 -7.94
N ALA A 60 6.73 7.99 -6.66
CA ALA A 60 7.78 7.84 -5.66
C ALA A 60 8.08 6.37 -5.37
N LEU A 61 7.05 5.52 -5.32
CA LEU A 61 7.23 4.08 -5.15
C LEU A 61 8.01 3.46 -6.33
N VAL A 62 7.73 3.92 -7.56
CA VAL A 62 8.46 3.46 -8.76
C VAL A 62 9.90 3.98 -8.78
N GLY A 63 10.16 5.18 -8.29
CA GLY A 63 11.53 5.66 -8.06
C GLY A 63 12.31 4.79 -7.10
N TYR A 64 11.68 4.40 -5.98
CA TYR A 64 12.28 3.49 -5.01
C TYR A 64 12.56 2.12 -5.62
N LEU A 65 11.58 1.55 -6.33
CA LEU A 65 11.70 0.32 -7.11
C LEU A 65 12.88 0.39 -8.09
N TYR A 66 13.01 1.48 -8.85
CA TYR A 66 14.11 1.70 -9.79
C TYR A 66 15.46 1.64 -9.08
N GLY A 67 15.60 2.32 -7.93
CA GLY A 67 16.82 2.28 -7.13
C GLY A 67 17.20 0.88 -6.65
N LEU A 68 16.21 0.06 -6.27
CA LEU A 68 16.44 -1.35 -5.90
C LEU A 68 16.91 -2.20 -7.09
N GLU A 69 16.26 -2.06 -8.25
CA GLU A 69 16.52 -2.90 -9.41
C GLU A 69 17.88 -2.67 -10.06
N ILE A 70 18.38 -1.42 -10.08
CA ILE A 70 19.69 -1.09 -10.65
C ILE A 70 20.86 -1.73 -9.88
N PHE A 71 20.66 -2.01 -8.59
CA PHE A 71 21.62 -2.74 -7.74
C PHE A 71 21.33 -4.24 -7.66
N GLY A 72 20.53 -4.76 -8.60
CA GLY A 72 20.30 -6.20 -8.78
C GLY A 72 19.27 -6.80 -7.83
N SER A 73 18.44 -5.99 -7.15
CA SER A 73 17.33 -6.55 -6.37
C SER A 73 16.18 -7.00 -7.29
N ARG A 74 15.58 -8.15 -6.99
CA ARG A 74 14.36 -8.67 -7.63
C ARG A 74 13.37 -9.12 -6.58
N PHE A 75 12.11 -9.31 -6.96
CA PHE A 75 11.02 -9.40 -6.01
C PHE A 75 10.36 -10.76 -6.04
N LEU A 76 10.56 -11.54 -4.98
CA LEU A 76 9.91 -12.84 -4.84
C LEU A 76 8.46 -12.64 -4.42
N LYS A 77 8.23 -11.81 -3.41
CA LYS A 77 6.89 -11.43 -2.95
C LYS A 77 6.71 -9.94 -3.02
N VAL A 78 5.55 -9.51 -3.48
CA VAL A 78 5.19 -8.09 -3.60
C VAL A 78 3.83 -7.84 -3.00
N ALA A 79 3.71 -6.81 -2.18
CA ALA A 79 2.43 -6.39 -1.64
C ALA A 79 2.26 -4.88 -1.68
N GLY A 80 1.01 -4.44 -1.82
CA GLY A 80 0.71 -3.03 -1.72
C GLY A 80 -0.76 -2.71 -1.56
N THR A 81 -0.99 -1.50 -1.06
CA THR A 81 -2.31 -0.91 -0.87
C THR A 81 -2.44 0.32 -1.77
N SER A 82 -3.60 0.56 -2.37
CA SER A 82 -3.89 1.80 -3.11
C SER A 82 -2.85 2.05 -4.22
N ALA A 83 -2.09 3.16 -4.16
CA ALA A 83 -0.95 3.43 -5.04
C ALA A 83 0.06 2.27 -5.13
N GLY A 84 0.36 1.64 -3.98
CA GLY A 84 1.23 0.47 -3.91
C GLY A 84 0.62 -0.76 -4.60
N ALA A 85 -0.72 -0.88 -4.64
CA ALA A 85 -1.39 -1.96 -5.35
C ALA A 85 -1.23 -1.84 -6.88
N ILE A 86 -1.24 -0.62 -7.43
CA ILE A 86 -0.93 -0.39 -8.85
C ILE A 86 0.47 -0.92 -9.16
N ASN A 87 1.47 -0.48 -8.39
CA ASN A 87 2.85 -0.89 -8.65
C ASN A 87 3.03 -2.40 -8.44
N THR A 88 2.45 -2.96 -7.38
CA THR A 88 2.43 -4.41 -7.12
C THR A 88 1.88 -5.20 -8.30
N MET A 89 0.74 -4.78 -8.84
CA MET A 89 0.12 -5.45 -9.98
C MET A 89 0.96 -5.33 -11.24
N LEU A 90 1.53 -4.15 -11.52
CA LEU A 90 2.42 -3.96 -12.66
C LEU A 90 3.72 -4.77 -12.52
N ILE A 91 4.29 -4.87 -11.31
CA ILE A 91 5.45 -5.71 -11.02
C ILE A 91 5.16 -7.19 -11.32
N ALA A 92 3.98 -7.67 -10.91
CA ALA A 92 3.58 -9.05 -11.14
C ALA A 92 3.29 -9.35 -12.62
N ALA A 93 2.77 -8.36 -13.37
CA ALA A 93 2.24 -8.59 -14.71
C ALA A 93 3.23 -8.37 -15.85
N CYS A 94 4.09 -7.35 -15.80
CA CYS A 94 4.70 -6.81 -17.03
C CYS A 94 5.84 -7.62 -17.63
N LYS A 95 6.69 -8.23 -16.80
CA LYS A 95 7.88 -9.01 -17.21
C LYS A 95 8.04 -10.25 -16.33
N THR A 96 9.07 -11.05 -16.59
CA THR A 96 9.45 -12.14 -15.68
C THR A 96 9.97 -11.58 -14.34
N LYS A 97 10.24 -12.46 -13.37
CA LYS A 97 10.73 -12.06 -12.04
C LYS A 97 12.21 -11.69 -12.05
N GLU A 98 12.97 -12.23 -13.00
CA GLU A 98 14.40 -12.02 -13.21
C GLU A 98 14.69 -10.67 -13.88
N GLU A 99 13.74 -10.17 -14.67
CA GLU A 99 13.90 -8.94 -15.44
C GLU A 99 13.56 -7.67 -14.63
N ALA A 100 14.40 -6.64 -14.80
CA ALA A 100 14.09 -5.30 -14.31
C ALA A 100 12.89 -4.71 -15.07
N LYS A 101 11.98 -4.09 -14.34
CA LYS A 101 10.69 -3.61 -14.84
C LYS A 101 10.36 -2.17 -14.45
N SER A 102 11.13 -1.56 -13.57
CA SER A 102 10.94 -0.19 -13.08
C SER A 102 10.85 0.85 -14.19
N GLU A 103 11.65 0.72 -15.26
CA GLU A 103 11.62 1.66 -16.41
C GLU A 103 10.28 1.60 -17.15
N LEU A 104 9.83 0.39 -17.49
CA LEU A 104 8.55 0.18 -18.16
C LEU A 104 7.38 0.68 -17.30
N ILE A 105 7.43 0.39 -15.99
CA ILE A 105 6.40 0.84 -15.05
C ILE A 105 6.42 2.38 -14.92
N LYS A 106 7.60 3.00 -14.87
CA LYS A 106 7.77 4.46 -14.89
C LYS A 106 7.10 5.05 -16.12
N ASP A 107 7.39 4.51 -17.31
CA ASP A 107 6.85 5.02 -18.57
C ASP A 107 5.31 4.93 -18.61
N ILE A 108 4.75 3.82 -18.12
CA ILE A 108 3.29 3.65 -17.99
C ILE A 108 2.70 4.69 -17.05
N LEU A 109 3.19 4.82 -15.82
CA LEU A 109 2.67 5.79 -14.85
C LEU A 109 2.83 7.24 -15.32
N PHE A 110 3.91 7.54 -16.05
CA PHE A 110 4.17 8.88 -16.56
C PHE A 110 3.28 9.21 -17.76
N SER A 111 2.84 8.19 -18.52
CA SER A 111 1.90 8.35 -19.64
C SER A 111 0.46 8.65 -19.19
N TRP A 112 0.05 8.19 -18.01
CA TRP A 112 -1.32 8.38 -17.52
C TRP A 112 -1.58 9.81 -17.05
N ASP A 113 -2.65 10.44 -17.50
CA ASP A 113 -3.16 11.66 -16.86
C ASP A 113 -4.06 11.27 -15.68
N PHE A 114 -3.62 11.56 -14.45
CA PHE A 114 -4.38 11.18 -13.25
C PHE A 114 -5.71 11.95 -13.16
N SER A 115 -5.86 13.08 -13.86
CA SER A 115 -7.10 13.85 -13.88
C SER A 115 -8.20 13.19 -14.71
N ASP A 116 -7.85 12.24 -15.58
CA ASP A 116 -8.79 11.43 -16.35
C ASP A 116 -9.48 10.37 -15.47
N PHE A 117 -8.85 9.98 -14.37
CA PHE A 117 -9.45 9.06 -13.39
C PHE A 117 -10.61 9.69 -12.62
N MET A 118 -10.78 11.02 -12.72
CA MET A 118 -11.95 11.73 -12.21
C MET A 118 -13.12 11.64 -13.21
N ASP A 119 -13.68 10.45 -13.35
CA ASP A 119 -14.73 10.10 -14.32
C ASP A 119 -16.17 10.34 -13.80
N GLY A 120 -16.30 11.10 -12.72
CA GLY A 120 -17.57 11.61 -12.23
C GLY A 120 -18.20 12.68 -13.13
N LYS A 121 -19.39 13.14 -12.76
CA LYS A 121 -20.09 14.21 -13.49
C LYS A 121 -19.24 15.49 -13.57
N THR A 122 -19.36 16.25 -14.65
CA THR A 122 -18.52 17.45 -14.91
C THR A 122 -18.50 18.43 -13.73
N TYR A 123 -19.66 18.69 -13.10
CA TYR A 123 -19.73 19.59 -11.94
C TYR A 123 -18.94 19.07 -10.74
N VAL A 124 -18.89 17.73 -10.54
CA VAL A 124 -18.12 17.09 -9.47
C VAL A 124 -16.63 17.33 -9.69
N LYS A 125 -16.14 17.16 -10.93
CA LYS A 125 -14.74 17.44 -11.30
C LYS A 125 -14.36 18.90 -11.01
N THR A 126 -15.21 19.86 -11.39
CA THR A 126 -14.97 21.29 -11.12
C THR A 126 -14.97 21.61 -9.62
N THR A 127 -15.93 21.08 -8.86
CA THR A 127 -16.01 21.29 -7.41
C THR A 127 -14.83 20.65 -6.68
N LEU A 128 -14.46 19.42 -7.03
CA LEU A 128 -13.29 18.73 -6.45
C LEU A 128 -11.99 19.46 -6.78
N HIS A 129 -11.83 19.94 -8.01
CA HIS A 129 -10.66 20.74 -8.39
C HIS A 129 -10.53 22.00 -7.52
N ALA A 130 -11.63 22.75 -7.34
CA ALA A 130 -11.64 23.94 -6.50
C ALA A 130 -11.38 23.60 -5.02
N MET A 131 -11.95 22.51 -4.51
CA MET A 131 -11.80 22.06 -3.13
C MET A 131 -10.38 21.56 -2.82
N LEU A 132 -9.78 20.78 -3.72
CA LEU A 132 -8.45 20.21 -3.52
C LEU A 132 -7.36 21.28 -3.65
N ASN A 133 -7.54 22.27 -4.53
CA ASN A 133 -6.55 23.32 -4.74
C ASN A 133 -6.66 24.49 -3.76
N ASN A 134 -7.84 24.74 -3.16
CA ASN A 134 -8.04 25.85 -2.23
C ASN A 134 -8.30 25.35 -0.79
N LYS A 135 -7.33 25.56 0.12
CA LYS A 135 -7.44 25.17 1.53
C LYS A 135 -8.59 25.87 2.27
N ASP A 136 -8.99 27.06 1.83
CA ASP A 136 -10.07 27.84 2.43
C ASP A 136 -11.38 27.73 1.65
N PHE A 137 -11.49 26.76 0.72
CA PHE A 137 -12.69 26.55 -0.10
C PHE A 137 -13.99 26.57 0.73
N PHE A 138 -14.05 25.78 1.81
CA PHE A 138 -15.23 25.73 2.66
C PHE A 138 -15.49 27.04 3.40
N LYS A 139 -14.45 27.72 3.88
CA LYS A 139 -14.59 29.01 4.58
C LYS A 139 -15.10 30.10 3.63
N ILE A 140 -14.51 30.21 2.45
CA ILE A 140 -14.89 31.19 1.43
C ILE A 140 -16.36 30.98 1.03
N ASN A 141 -16.74 29.74 0.70
CA ASN A 141 -18.13 29.45 0.33
C ASN A 141 -19.10 29.67 1.48
N ALA A 142 -18.70 29.39 2.74
CA ALA A 142 -19.53 29.69 3.90
C ALA A 142 -19.71 31.20 4.12
N VAL A 143 -18.66 32.00 3.93
CA VAL A 143 -18.73 33.48 4.02
C VAL A 143 -19.63 34.03 2.90
N ILE A 144 -19.45 33.57 1.66
CA ILE A 144 -20.30 33.96 0.53
C ILE A 144 -21.77 33.62 0.82
N ALA A 145 -22.05 32.41 1.29
CA ALA A 145 -23.41 32.00 1.66
C ALA A 145 -23.98 32.87 2.80
N GLY A 146 -23.16 33.21 3.81
CA GLY A 146 -23.55 34.09 4.91
C GLY A 146 -23.89 35.51 4.45
N ILE A 147 -23.04 36.11 3.60
CA ILE A 147 -23.30 37.43 3.01
C ILE A 147 -24.58 37.40 2.18
N LEU A 148 -24.75 36.39 1.33
CA LEU A 148 -25.91 36.25 0.46
C LEU A 148 -27.21 36.08 1.28
N PHE A 149 -27.13 35.37 2.40
CA PHE A 149 -28.24 35.25 3.35
C PHE A 149 -28.59 36.57 4.04
N ILE A 150 -27.58 37.35 4.48
CA ILE A 150 -27.79 38.69 5.09
C ILE A 150 -28.43 39.65 4.07
N VAL A 151 -27.96 39.64 2.82
CA VAL A 151 -28.54 40.45 1.73
C VAL A 151 -30.00 40.09 1.52
N LEU A 152 -30.34 38.80 1.48
CA LEU A 152 -31.73 38.37 1.27
C LEU A 152 -32.64 38.69 2.46
N ILE A 153 -32.12 38.66 3.70
CA ILE A 153 -32.85 39.10 4.90
C ILE A 153 -33.09 40.61 4.93
N SER A 154 -32.21 41.42 4.34
CA SER A 154 -32.30 42.89 4.39
C SER A 154 -33.19 43.49 3.29
N ILE A 155 -33.38 42.80 2.16
CA ILE A 155 -34.28 43.24 1.07
C ILE A 155 -35.70 43.61 1.55
N PRO A 156 -36.37 42.83 2.41
CA PRO A 156 -37.70 43.16 2.95
C PRO A 156 -37.77 44.47 3.73
N PHE A 157 -36.65 44.94 4.30
CA PHE A 157 -36.60 46.16 5.10
C PHE A 157 -36.24 47.40 4.26
N LEU A 158 -35.69 47.21 3.06
CA LEU A 158 -35.20 48.30 2.21
C LEU A 158 -36.18 48.69 1.10
N ALA A 159 -37.11 47.80 0.69
CA ALA A 159 -38.05 48.13 -0.37
C ALA A 159 -39.36 48.72 0.20
N PRO A 160 -39.85 49.86 -0.34
CA PRO A 160 -41.11 50.44 0.10
C PRO A 160 -42.31 49.58 -0.38
N SER A 161 -43.14 49.13 0.56
CA SER A 161 -44.36 48.36 0.26
C SER A 161 -45.61 49.23 0.34
N THR A 162 -46.37 49.33 -0.75
CA THR A 162 -47.62 50.11 -0.82
C THR A 162 -48.84 49.39 -0.23
N THR A 163 -48.75 48.07 0.02
CA THR A 163 -49.83 47.26 0.58
C THR A 163 -49.31 46.29 1.65
N THR A 164 -50.15 45.95 2.64
CA THR A 164 -49.84 45.00 3.73
C THR A 164 -49.56 43.59 3.21
N LEU A 165 -50.13 43.21 2.08
CA LEU A 165 -49.88 41.93 1.41
C LEU A 165 -48.45 41.87 0.83
N ASN A 166 -48.01 42.94 0.17
CA ASN A 166 -46.66 43.00 -0.42
C ASN A 166 -45.58 42.94 0.66
N ALA A 167 -45.77 43.62 1.80
CA ALA A 167 -44.87 43.52 2.95
C ALA A 167 -44.72 42.08 3.45
N LYS A 168 -45.84 41.36 3.63
CA LYS A 168 -45.83 39.95 4.07
C LYS A 168 -45.13 39.02 3.08
N LEU A 169 -45.30 39.23 1.77
CA LEU A 169 -44.63 38.43 0.74
C LEU A 169 -43.12 38.64 0.73
N MET A 170 -42.64 39.85 1.03
CA MET A 170 -41.20 40.12 1.09
C MET A 170 -40.51 39.35 2.22
N PHE A 171 -41.16 39.14 3.36
CA PHE A 171 -40.61 38.31 4.45
C PHE A 171 -40.46 36.82 4.11
N LEU A 172 -40.98 36.35 2.97
CA LEU A 172 -40.76 35.00 2.45
C LEU A 172 -39.50 34.90 1.56
N ILE A 173 -38.95 36.03 1.09
CA ILE A 173 -37.73 36.06 0.25
C ILE A 173 -36.52 35.37 0.93
N PRO A 174 -36.26 35.57 2.24
CA PRO A 174 -35.17 34.86 2.93
C PRO A 174 -35.37 33.34 3.04
N LEU A 175 -36.61 32.87 2.83
CA LEU A 175 -36.93 31.44 2.80
C LEU A 175 -36.52 30.78 1.48
N ILE A 176 -36.38 31.56 0.39
CA ILE A 176 -36.03 31.05 -0.95
C ILE A 176 -34.66 30.35 -0.94
N PRO A 177 -33.57 30.92 -0.37
CA PRO A 177 -32.30 30.21 -0.21
C PRO A 177 -32.39 28.96 0.63
N ALA A 178 -33.19 28.97 1.70
CA ALA A 178 -33.36 27.80 2.55
C ALA A 178 -34.06 26.66 1.79
N ILE A 179 -35.05 27.00 0.96
CA ILE A 179 -35.74 26.06 0.06
C ILE A 179 -34.78 25.55 -1.03
N ILE A 180 -34.00 26.44 -1.67
CA ILE A 180 -32.99 26.05 -2.66
C ILE A 180 -31.94 25.14 -2.02
N LEU A 181 -31.44 25.49 -0.84
CA LEU A 181 -30.47 24.70 -0.08
C LEU A 181 -31.08 23.35 0.30
N PHE A 182 -32.33 23.31 0.75
CA PHE A 182 -33.05 22.07 1.02
C PHE A 182 -33.13 21.18 -0.21
N PHE A 183 -33.53 21.70 -1.38
CA PHE A 183 -33.57 20.93 -2.62
C PHE A 183 -32.18 20.53 -3.10
N CYS A 184 -31.15 21.36 -2.90
CA CYS A 184 -29.75 21.01 -3.19
C CYS A 184 -29.27 19.88 -2.29
N ILE A 185 -29.51 19.94 -0.97
CA ILE A 185 -29.19 18.88 0.00
C ILE A 185 -29.98 17.62 -0.34
N GLN A 186 -31.27 17.73 -0.66
CA GLN A 186 -32.12 16.62 -1.04
C GLN A 186 -31.65 15.98 -2.35
N LYS A 187 -31.23 16.77 -3.35
CA LYS A 187 -30.64 16.28 -4.60
C LYS A 187 -29.29 15.62 -4.35
N LEU A 188 -28.41 16.20 -3.52
CA LEU A 188 -27.15 15.60 -3.10
C LEU A 188 -27.37 14.27 -2.37
N TYR A 189 -28.31 14.23 -1.44
CA TYR A 189 -28.69 13.02 -0.70
C TYR A 189 -29.28 11.95 -1.62
N ASN A 190 -30.18 12.32 -2.52
CA ASN A 190 -30.77 11.40 -3.48
C ASN A 190 -29.72 10.87 -4.48
N ASN A 191 -28.81 11.72 -4.96
CA ASN A 191 -27.69 11.29 -5.79
C ASN A 191 -26.78 10.37 -4.98
N PHE A 192 -26.39 10.72 -3.76
CA PHE A 192 -25.58 9.88 -2.88
C PHE A 192 -26.22 8.51 -2.62
N ARG A 193 -27.55 8.47 -2.45
CA ARG A 193 -28.33 7.23 -2.25
C ARG A 193 -28.49 6.41 -3.54
N LYS A 194 -28.51 7.05 -4.72
CA LYS A 194 -28.67 6.38 -6.03
C LYS A 194 -27.33 6.03 -6.70
N GLU A 195 -26.25 6.72 -6.36
CA GLU A 195 -24.93 6.67 -7.03
C GLU A 195 -23.85 6.07 -6.10
N ASN A 196 -24.18 4.98 -5.41
CA ASN A 196 -23.25 4.16 -4.63
C ASN A 196 -22.31 4.92 -3.66
N SER A 197 -22.67 6.12 -3.20
CA SER A 197 -21.89 6.90 -2.21
C SER A 197 -20.50 7.40 -2.63
N GLY A 198 -20.16 7.41 -3.93
CA GLY A 198 -18.90 7.96 -4.46
C GLY A 198 -19.09 9.13 -5.43
N LEU A 199 -18.02 9.89 -5.65
CA LEU A 199 -18.01 11.04 -6.57
C LEU A 199 -17.59 10.66 -8.00
N ASN A 200 -16.75 9.63 -8.13
CA ASN A 200 -16.21 9.13 -9.39
C ASN A 200 -16.48 7.61 -9.48
N PRO A 201 -17.12 7.10 -10.55
CA PRO A 201 -17.34 5.67 -10.74
C PRO A 201 -16.06 4.83 -10.79
N GLY A 202 -14.93 5.40 -11.22
CA GLY A 202 -13.63 4.73 -11.32
C GLY A 202 -13.53 3.72 -12.47
N ASN A 203 -14.44 3.77 -13.44
CA ASN A 203 -14.44 2.94 -14.64
C ASN A 203 -13.26 3.29 -15.55
N VAL A 204 -12.96 4.58 -15.71
CA VAL A 204 -11.81 5.03 -16.53
C VAL A 204 -10.51 4.49 -15.95
N PHE A 205 -10.36 4.53 -14.62
CA PHE A 205 -9.21 3.96 -13.93
C PHE A 205 -9.10 2.44 -14.16
N GLN A 206 -10.19 1.69 -13.93
CA GLN A 206 -10.20 0.23 -14.14
C GLN A 206 -9.84 -0.13 -15.58
N ASN A 207 -10.45 0.54 -16.57
CA ASN A 207 -10.17 0.30 -17.98
C ASN A 207 -8.72 0.65 -18.35
N THR A 208 -8.17 1.72 -17.79
CA THR A 208 -6.78 2.12 -18.00
C THR A 208 -5.83 1.05 -17.47
N MET A 209 -6.09 0.55 -16.25
CA MET A 209 -5.32 -0.54 -15.66
C MET A 209 -5.45 -1.83 -16.48
N GLN A 210 -6.67 -2.19 -16.90
CA GLN A 210 -6.92 -3.36 -17.73
C GLN A 210 -6.16 -3.28 -19.06
N ASN A 211 -6.22 -2.14 -19.75
CA ASN A 211 -5.48 -1.93 -21.01
C ASN A 211 -3.96 -2.10 -20.82
N ALA A 212 -3.42 -1.61 -19.70
CA ALA A 212 -2.00 -1.81 -19.39
C ALA A 212 -1.66 -3.29 -19.14
N LEU A 213 -2.52 -4.05 -18.47
CA LEU A 213 -2.34 -5.48 -18.27
C LEU A 213 -2.49 -6.29 -19.56
N ASP A 214 -3.44 -5.92 -20.41
CA ASP A 214 -3.69 -6.54 -21.71
C ASP A 214 -2.48 -6.39 -22.65
N GLN A 215 -1.76 -5.26 -22.60
CA GLN A 215 -0.50 -5.06 -23.33
C GLN A 215 0.59 -6.07 -22.93
N PHE A 216 0.53 -6.62 -21.72
CA PHE A 216 1.42 -7.68 -21.24
C PHE A 216 0.88 -9.10 -21.46
N GLY A 217 -0.27 -9.23 -22.14
CA GLY A 217 -0.97 -10.49 -22.33
C GLY A 217 -1.74 -10.97 -21.09
N ILE A 218 -1.81 -10.17 -20.02
CA ILE A 218 -2.46 -10.56 -18.75
C ILE A 218 -3.93 -10.16 -18.77
N LYS A 219 -4.76 -11.04 -19.35
CA LYS A 219 -6.21 -10.81 -19.46
C LYS A 219 -6.99 -11.24 -18.22
N THR A 220 -6.50 -12.24 -17.50
CA THR A 220 -7.27 -12.90 -16.43
C THR A 220 -6.44 -13.14 -15.17
N VAL A 221 -7.12 -13.22 -14.02
CA VAL A 221 -6.48 -13.52 -12.72
C VAL A 221 -5.82 -14.90 -12.74
N ALA A 222 -6.50 -15.90 -13.33
CA ALA A 222 -5.91 -17.23 -13.48
C ALA A 222 -4.59 -17.21 -14.27
N HIS A 223 -4.52 -16.47 -15.38
CA HIS A 223 -3.28 -16.35 -16.17
C HIS A 223 -2.17 -15.62 -15.39
N LEU A 224 -2.50 -14.56 -14.64
CA LEU A 224 -1.50 -13.89 -13.81
C LEU A 224 -0.96 -14.81 -12.70
N ASN A 225 -1.83 -15.60 -12.08
CA ASN A 225 -1.44 -16.56 -11.06
C ASN A 225 -0.51 -17.63 -11.63
N GLU A 226 -0.85 -18.19 -12.79
CA GLU A 226 0.00 -19.17 -13.50
C GLU A 226 1.37 -18.59 -13.85
N LYS A 227 1.42 -17.32 -14.31
CA LYS A 227 2.66 -16.65 -14.67
C LYS A 227 3.55 -16.36 -13.46
N PHE A 228 2.97 -15.82 -12.39
CA PHE A 228 3.74 -15.23 -11.29
C PHE A 228 3.96 -16.17 -10.10
N ILE A 229 2.97 -16.99 -9.76
CA ILE A 229 3.00 -17.82 -8.54
C ILE A 229 3.74 -19.13 -8.82
N GLN A 230 4.93 -19.24 -8.24
CA GLN A 230 5.81 -20.40 -8.35
C GLN A 230 6.28 -20.77 -6.94
N LYS A 231 6.68 -22.04 -6.74
CA LYS A 231 6.99 -22.56 -5.40
C LYS A 231 8.30 -23.32 -5.42
N GLU A 232 9.05 -23.18 -4.33
CA GLU A 232 10.25 -23.96 -4.04
C GLU A 232 11.22 -24.04 -5.23
N TRP A 233 11.43 -25.22 -5.79
CA TRP A 233 12.38 -25.46 -6.89
C TRP A 233 11.97 -24.80 -8.20
N ASP A 234 10.67 -24.63 -8.45
CA ASP A 234 10.16 -23.93 -9.64
C ASP A 234 10.50 -22.44 -9.62
N LEU A 235 11.00 -21.93 -8.49
CA LEU A 235 11.50 -20.56 -8.39
C LEU A 235 12.80 -20.34 -9.18
N ASN A 236 13.50 -21.37 -9.66
CA ASN A 236 14.76 -21.23 -10.40
C ASN A 236 15.81 -20.38 -9.65
N LEU A 237 15.83 -20.51 -8.32
CA LEU A 237 16.76 -19.80 -7.44
C LEU A 237 17.86 -20.73 -6.97
N ASN A 238 18.95 -20.11 -6.54
CA ASN A 238 20.08 -20.73 -5.87
C ASN A 238 20.31 -20.03 -4.53
N TYR A 239 20.59 -20.81 -3.51
CA TYR A 239 21.12 -20.31 -2.26
C TYR A 239 22.59 -19.91 -2.46
N ARG A 240 22.96 -18.71 -2.01
CA ARG A 240 24.28 -18.08 -2.22
C ARG A 240 25.46 -19.00 -1.90
N TYR A 241 25.30 -19.84 -0.88
CA TYR A 241 26.38 -20.71 -0.39
C TYR A 241 26.24 -22.17 -0.83
N GLY A 242 25.27 -22.49 -1.70
CA GLY A 242 25.02 -23.84 -2.22
C GLY A 242 23.63 -24.38 -1.84
N ASN A 243 23.02 -25.13 -2.76
CA ASN A 243 21.68 -25.70 -2.59
C ASN A 243 21.65 -27.03 -1.82
N GLY A 244 22.82 -27.52 -1.37
CA GLY A 244 22.95 -28.76 -0.63
C GLY A 244 22.82 -28.54 0.88
N GLN A 245 23.69 -29.18 1.64
CA GLN A 245 23.70 -29.09 3.11
C GLN A 245 24.31 -27.79 3.65
N GLU A 246 24.84 -26.92 2.78
CA GLU A 246 25.51 -25.68 3.15
C GLU A 246 24.58 -24.72 3.88
N TYR A 247 23.38 -24.49 3.33
CA TYR A 247 22.31 -23.72 3.96
C TYR A 247 22.02 -24.19 5.38
N TYR A 248 21.76 -25.49 5.52
CA TYR A 248 21.39 -26.10 6.79
C TYR A 248 22.51 -25.96 7.83
N ARG A 249 23.76 -26.20 7.43
CA ARG A 249 24.93 -26.01 8.29
C ARG A 249 25.07 -24.56 8.75
N MET A 250 24.88 -23.59 7.85
CA MET A 250 24.95 -22.16 8.19
C MET A 250 23.83 -21.74 9.13
N ALA A 251 22.62 -22.27 8.95
CA ALA A 251 21.50 -22.02 9.84
C ALA A 251 21.80 -22.49 11.27
N LEU A 252 22.29 -23.73 11.44
CA LEU A 252 22.68 -24.28 12.74
C LEU A 252 23.82 -23.49 13.40
N GLN A 253 24.87 -23.18 12.64
CA GLN A 253 25.99 -22.36 13.13
C GLN A 253 25.53 -20.98 13.60
N SER A 254 24.56 -20.39 12.91
CA SER A 254 24.01 -19.08 13.28
C SER A 254 23.17 -19.16 14.57
N ILE A 255 22.43 -20.25 14.79
CA ILE A 255 21.74 -20.52 16.06
C ILE A 255 22.74 -20.59 17.23
N GLU A 256 23.82 -21.33 17.05
CA GLU A 256 24.87 -21.46 18.08
C GLU A 256 25.60 -20.14 18.34
N LYS A 257 25.89 -19.37 17.28
CA LYS A 257 26.52 -18.05 17.41
C LYS A 257 25.67 -17.10 18.23
N ILE A 258 24.35 -17.06 17.99
CA ILE A 258 23.41 -16.30 18.81
C ILE A 258 23.44 -16.80 20.25
N LYS A 259 23.46 -18.12 20.45
CA LYS A 259 23.52 -18.71 21.80
C LYS A 259 24.73 -18.25 22.59
N ILE A 260 25.90 -18.32 21.97
CA ILE A 260 27.17 -17.96 22.59
C ILE A 260 27.17 -16.47 22.96
N LYS A 261 26.69 -15.61 22.05
CA LYS A 261 26.68 -14.16 22.27
C LYS A 261 25.67 -13.70 23.33
N ASN A 262 24.59 -14.45 23.57
CA ASN A 262 23.52 -14.07 24.49
C ASN A 262 23.33 -15.10 25.63
N LYS A 263 24.41 -15.76 26.05
CA LYS A 263 24.38 -16.92 26.97
C LYS A 263 23.63 -16.64 28.27
N GLU A 264 23.74 -15.44 28.82
CA GLU A 264 23.13 -15.02 30.08
C GLU A 264 21.61 -14.85 29.97
N HIS A 265 21.13 -14.44 28.79
CA HIS A 265 19.72 -14.16 28.50
C HIS A 265 18.99 -15.35 27.86
N ILE A 266 19.59 -16.54 27.76
CA ILE A 266 18.95 -17.70 27.14
C ILE A 266 18.34 -18.64 28.17
N ASP A 267 17.08 -19.02 27.95
CA ASP A 267 16.46 -20.18 28.56
C ASP A 267 17.03 -21.46 27.94
N GLN A 268 17.85 -22.18 28.71
CA GLN A 268 18.57 -23.36 28.23
C GLN A 268 17.64 -24.52 27.84
N THR A 269 16.51 -24.69 28.53
CA THR A 269 15.57 -25.77 28.23
C THR A 269 14.86 -25.51 26.91
N ARG A 270 14.33 -24.28 26.74
CA ARG A 270 13.67 -23.87 25.50
C ARG A 270 14.64 -23.85 24.33
N TYR A 271 15.87 -23.36 24.53
CA TYR A 271 16.91 -23.42 23.53
C TYR A 271 17.21 -24.84 23.09
N ARG A 272 17.36 -25.79 24.03
CA ARG A 272 17.64 -27.19 23.69
C ARG A 272 16.53 -27.79 22.84
N ILE A 273 15.27 -27.63 23.25
CA ILE A 273 14.10 -28.12 22.50
C ILE A 273 14.08 -27.51 21.10
N PHE A 274 14.30 -26.21 20.99
CA PHE A 274 14.35 -25.50 19.72
C PHE A 274 15.48 -25.99 18.81
N TYR A 275 16.69 -26.13 19.34
CA TYR A 275 17.85 -26.58 18.58
C TYR A 275 17.68 -28.03 18.12
N GLU A 276 17.22 -28.93 18.99
CA GLU A 276 16.90 -30.32 18.63
C GLU A 276 15.82 -30.39 17.55
N SER A 277 14.79 -29.54 17.63
CA SER A 277 13.77 -29.44 16.59
C SER A 277 14.34 -28.94 15.25
N ALA A 278 15.28 -27.99 15.27
CA ALA A 278 15.94 -27.51 14.06
C ALA A 278 16.84 -28.58 13.44
N VAL A 279 17.56 -29.35 14.28
CA VAL A 279 18.47 -30.41 13.84
C VAL A 279 17.73 -31.60 13.22
N ASN A 280 16.55 -31.93 13.74
CA ASN A 280 15.76 -33.07 13.27
C ASN A 280 14.74 -32.70 12.17
N ASN A 281 14.79 -31.48 11.63
CA ASN A 281 13.87 -31.04 10.60
C ASN A 281 14.38 -31.44 9.20
N ASP A 282 13.93 -32.59 8.71
CA ASP A 282 14.33 -33.12 7.40
C ASP A 282 13.90 -32.23 6.23
N TYR A 283 12.80 -31.48 6.35
CA TYR A 283 12.36 -30.55 5.30
C TYR A 283 13.34 -29.39 5.15
N TYR A 284 13.73 -28.76 6.27
CA TYR A 284 14.75 -27.70 6.27
C TYR A 284 16.12 -28.19 5.84
N LYS A 285 16.46 -29.43 6.20
CA LYS A 285 17.75 -30.04 5.89
C LYS A 285 17.92 -30.35 4.40
N ASN A 286 16.85 -30.76 3.73
CA ASN A 286 16.92 -31.25 2.34
C ASN A 286 16.43 -30.23 1.31
N ASN A 287 15.76 -29.15 1.73
CA ASN A 287 15.21 -28.15 0.82
C ASN A 287 15.46 -26.72 1.35
N PRO A 288 16.48 -26.00 0.85
CA PRO A 288 16.72 -24.61 1.24
C PRO A 288 15.57 -23.67 0.80
N PHE A 289 14.71 -24.11 -0.12
CA PHE A 289 13.57 -23.36 -0.63
C PHE A 289 12.24 -23.75 0.03
N TYR A 290 12.26 -24.57 1.08
CA TYR A 290 11.06 -24.98 1.81
C TYR A 290 10.19 -23.77 2.21
N LEU A 291 8.89 -23.84 1.91
CA LEU A 291 7.88 -22.79 2.11
C LEU A 291 8.09 -21.49 1.30
N LEU A 292 9.10 -21.42 0.42
CA LEU A 292 9.25 -20.28 -0.47
C LEU A 292 8.26 -20.37 -1.61
N LYS A 293 7.60 -19.25 -1.87
CA LYS A 293 6.71 -19.05 -3.00
C LYS A 293 6.77 -17.59 -3.44
N SER A 294 6.63 -17.37 -4.74
CA SER A 294 6.40 -16.05 -5.28
C SER A 294 4.92 -15.68 -5.17
N GLU A 295 4.65 -14.45 -4.74
CA GLU A 295 3.29 -14.00 -4.45
C GLU A 295 3.12 -12.52 -4.71
N TYR A 296 1.95 -12.14 -5.21
CA TYR A 296 1.53 -10.74 -5.26
C TYR A 296 0.29 -10.58 -4.39
N VAL A 297 0.23 -9.51 -3.59
CA VAL A 297 -0.90 -9.26 -2.69
C VAL A 297 -1.35 -7.81 -2.80
N VAL A 298 -2.62 -7.62 -3.10
CA VAL A 298 -3.30 -6.33 -3.12
C VAL A 298 -4.27 -6.25 -1.95
N ILE A 299 -4.19 -5.17 -1.17
CA ILE A 299 -5.05 -4.97 0.00
C ILE A 299 -6.23 -4.08 -0.31
N THR A 300 -7.42 -4.53 0.09
CA THR A 300 -8.65 -3.75 0.10
C THR A 300 -9.42 -4.00 1.39
N THR A 301 -10.48 -3.23 1.64
CA THR A 301 -11.36 -3.39 2.81
C THR A 301 -12.77 -3.67 2.32
N ASP A 302 -13.38 -4.77 2.74
CA ASP A 302 -14.82 -4.98 2.57
C ASP A 302 -15.56 -4.42 3.78
N ILE A 303 -16.36 -3.36 3.57
CA ILE A 303 -17.16 -2.75 4.64
C ILE A 303 -18.45 -3.53 4.93
N ASN A 304 -18.86 -4.44 4.05
CA ASN A 304 -20.03 -5.27 4.27
C ASN A 304 -19.70 -6.43 5.22
N ALA A 305 -18.62 -7.18 4.94
CA ALA A 305 -18.09 -8.21 5.85
C ALA A 305 -17.25 -7.64 7.01
N LYS A 306 -16.83 -6.37 6.93
CA LYS A 306 -16.01 -5.65 7.92
C LYS A 306 -14.62 -6.27 8.12
N ILE A 307 -13.94 -6.62 7.03
CA ILE A 307 -12.64 -7.29 7.06
C ILE A 307 -11.59 -6.61 6.16
N LYS A 308 -10.32 -6.80 6.52
CA LYS A 308 -9.18 -6.65 5.59
C LYS A 308 -9.27 -7.79 4.58
N VAL A 309 -9.15 -7.48 3.29
CA VAL A 309 -9.18 -8.47 2.20
C VAL A 309 -7.84 -8.47 1.49
N GLU A 310 -7.27 -9.65 1.35
CA GLU A 310 -5.98 -9.89 0.71
C GLU A 310 -6.23 -10.57 -0.65
N LEU A 311 -6.08 -9.85 -1.76
CA LEU A 311 -6.31 -10.37 -3.11
C LEU A 311 -4.97 -10.79 -3.75
N PRO A 312 -4.87 -11.98 -4.37
CA PRO A 312 -5.94 -12.93 -4.69
C PRO A 312 -6.29 -13.96 -3.59
N THR A 313 -5.53 -14.04 -2.49
CA THR A 313 -5.67 -15.07 -1.44
C THR A 313 -7.11 -15.29 -0.94
N MET A 314 -7.85 -14.19 -0.76
CA MET A 314 -9.23 -14.16 -0.28
C MET A 314 -10.23 -13.85 -1.39
N ALA A 315 -9.81 -13.87 -2.67
CA ALA A 315 -10.71 -13.58 -3.79
C ALA A 315 -11.85 -14.59 -3.91
N ASN A 316 -11.63 -15.84 -3.46
CA ASN A 316 -12.64 -16.89 -3.45
C ASN A 316 -13.85 -16.61 -2.54
N LEU A 317 -13.78 -15.61 -1.67
CA LEU A 317 -14.96 -15.10 -0.96
C LEU A 317 -15.95 -14.39 -1.89
N TYR A 318 -15.49 -13.83 -3.01
CA TYR A 318 -16.30 -12.92 -3.84
C TYR A 318 -16.41 -13.33 -5.30
N TRP A 319 -15.40 -14.01 -5.83
CA TRP A 319 -15.36 -14.59 -7.17
C TRP A 319 -15.25 -16.11 -7.03
N SER A 320 -16.11 -16.84 -7.73
CA SER A 320 -15.96 -18.29 -7.89
C SER A 320 -14.67 -18.64 -8.66
N GLU A 321 -14.20 -19.88 -8.54
CA GLU A 321 -13.05 -20.36 -9.31
C GLU A 321 -13.25 -20.21 -10.82
N GLU A 322 -14.49 -20.33 -11.30
CA GLU A 322 -14.81 -20.13 -12.71
C GLU A 322 -14.72 -18.65 -13.11
N GLU A 323 -15.24 -17.73 -12.28
CA GLU A 323 -15.12 -16.29 -12.55
C GLU A 323 -13.66 -15.83 -12.60
N LEU A 324 -12.80 -16.35 -11.72
CA LEU A 324 -11.37 -16.00 -11.69
C LEU A 324 -10.62 -16.35 -12.98
N LYS A 325 -11.15 -17.26 -13.80
CA LYS A 325 -10.59 -17.60 -15.11
C LYS A 325 -10.89 -16.55 -16.17
N HIS A 326 -11.87 -15.67 -15.95
CA HIS A 326 -12.38 -14.73 -16.95
C HIS A 326 -12.22 -13.27 -16.55
N ILE A 327 -12.10 -12.95 -15.26
CA ILE A 327 -11.99 -11.56 -14.78
C ILE A 327 -10.57 -11.02 -14.86
N SER A 328 -10.44 -9.72 -15.16
CA SER A 328 -9.15 -9.03 -15.21
C SER A 328 -8.62 -8.75 -13.79
N PRO A 329 -7.30 -8.89 -13.53
CA PRO A 329 -6.70 -8.45 -12.27
C PRO A 329 -6.85 -6.95 -12.00
N ALA A 330 -7.20 -6.15 -13.01
CA ALA A 330 -7.54 -4.74 -12.85
C ALA A 330 -8.69 -4.51 -11.85
N GLU A 331 -9.62 -5.46 -11.70
CA GLU A 331 -10.69 -5.40 -10.69
C GLU A 331 -10.11 -5.36 -9.27
N PHE A 332 -9.04 -6.12 -8.98
CA PHE A 332 -8.41 -6.13 -7.66
C PHE A 332 -7.75 -4.79 -7.34
N VAL A 333 -7.09 -4.18 -8.34
CA VAL A 333 -6.51 -2.85 -8.19
C VAL A 333 -7.61 -1.80 -8.02
N ARG A 334 -8.71 -1.89 -8.79
CA ARG A 334 -9.86 -1.00 -8.67
C ARG A 334 -10.51 -1.08 -7.29
N ALA A 335 -10.61 -2.27 -6.70
CA ALA A 335 -11.09 -2.45 -5.33
C ALA A 335 -10.15 -1.79 -4.31
N SER A 336 -8.83 -1.97 -4.47
CA SER A 336 -7.82 -1.36 -3.60
C SER A 336 -7.73 0.16 -3.72
N MET A 337 -8.10 0.73 -4.88
CA MET A 337 -8.08 2.16 -5.16
C MET A 337 -9.43 2.86 -4.93
N ALA A 338 -10.42 2.20 -4.33
CA ALA A 338 -11.74 2.76 -4.05
C ALA A 338 -11.72 3.75 -2.86
N VAL A 339 -10.96 4.84 -2.97
CA VAL A 339 -10.78 5.84 -1.91
C VAL A 339 -12.12 6.42 -1.48
N PRO A 340 -12.54 6.27 -0.21
CA PRO A 340 -13.83 6.74 0.28
C PRO A 340 -14.10 8.20 -0.05
N PHE A 341 -15.36 8.51 -0.40
CA PHE A 341 -15.83 9.84 -0.83
C PHE A 341 -15.24 10.38 -2.13
N PHE A 342 -14.13 9.82 -2.63
CA PHE A 342 -13.57 10.19 -3.92
C PHE A 342 -14.02 9.25 -5.02
N PHE A 343 -13.87 7.94 -4.83
CA PHE A 343 -14.40 6.91 -5.74
C PHE A 343 -15.66 6.26 -5.17
N GLU A 344 -16.52 5.75 -6.06
CA GLU A 344 -17.54 4.78 -5.66
C GLU A 344 -16.85 3.52 -5.10
N PRO A 345 -17.39 2.92 -4.02
CA PRO A 345 -16.97 1.60 -3.59
C PRO A 345 -17.07 0.62 -4.75
N PHE A 346 -16.05 -0.20 -4.93
CA PHE A 346 -16.12 -1.28 -5.90
C PHE A 346 -17.06 -2.36 -5.36
N GLN A 347 -18.06 -2.76 -6.13
CA GLN A 347 -19.06 -3.73 -5.69
C GLN A 347 -18.98 -5.00 -6.51
N LYS A 348 -18.82 -6.14 -5.85
CA LYS A 348 -18.87 -7.47 -6.48
C LYS A 348 -20.05 -8.25 -5.96
N GLN A 349 -21.00 -8.57 -6.84
CA GLN A 349 -22.08 -9.50 -6.51
C GLN A 349 -21.51 -10.89 -6.25
N ILE A 350 -21.96 -11.54 -5.19
CA ILE A 350 -21.47 -12.85 -4.76
C ILE A 350 -22.47 -13.92 -5.19
N ASN A 351 -22.02 -14.88 -5.98
CA ASN A 351 -22.83 -16.07 -6.27
C ASN A 351 -22.82 -17.01 -5.05
N LYS A 352 -23.72 -16.74 -4.12
CA LYS A 352 -23.89 -17.50 -2.88
C LYS A 352 -24.36 -18.94 -3.07
N ASP A 353 -24.75 -19.33 -4.28
CA ASP A 353 -25.09 -20.72 -4.60
C ASP A 353 -23.88 -21.56 -5.03
N ASP A 354 -22.79 -20.91 -5.45
CA ASP A 354 -21.56 -21.55 -5.89
C ASP A 354 -20.86 -22.33 -4.76
N SER A 355 -20.38 -23.54 -5.05
CA SER A 355 -19.76 -24.42 -4.07
C SER A 355 -18.40 -23.91 -3.58
N SER A 356 -17.60 -23.30 -4.47
CA SER A 356 -16.28 -22.76 -4.12
C SER A 356 -16.41 -21.55 -3.19
N VAL A 357 -17.41 -20.70 -3.45
CA VAL A 357 -17.75 -19.54 -2.61
C VAL A 357 -18.26 -19.99 -1.24
N LYS A 358 -19.21 -20.94 -1.19
CA LYS A 358 -19.72 -21.49 0.09
C LYS A 358 -18.59 -22.06 0.95
N TYR A 359 -17.70 -22.83 0.33
CA TYR A 359 -16.54 -23.38 1.02
C TYR A 359 -15.61 -22.28 1.55
N ALA A 360 -15.31 -21.27 0.74
CA ALA A 360 -14.46 -20.15 1.13
C ALA A 360 -15.02 -19.37 2.33
N TRP A 361 -16.31 -19.01 2.30
CA TRP A 361 -16.96 -18.32 3.42
C TRP A 361 -17.00 -19.17 4.69
N ARG A 362 -17.19 -20.47 4.55
CA ARG A 362 -17.11 -21.39 5.69
C ARG A 362 -15.69 -21.46 6.25
N TYR A 363 -14.67 -21.52 5.40
CA TYR A 363 -13.27 -21.64 5.79
C TYR A 363 -12.73 -20.38 6.46
N TRP A 364 -12.88 -19.23 5.81
CA TRP A 364 -12.30 -17.95 6.27
C TRP A 364 -13.13 -17.29 7.37
N MET A 365 -14.46 -17.35 7.26
CA MET A 365 -15.37 -16.55 8.08
C MET A 365 -16.24 -17.38 9.02
N ASN A 366 -16.18 -18.72 8.91
CA ASN A 366 -17.07 -19.65 9.63
C ASN A 366 -18.57 -19.35 9.42
N THR A 367 -18.91 -18.72 8.30
CA THR A 367 -20.28 -18.27 7.97
C THR A 367 -21.10 -19.41 7.37
N LYS A 368 -22.41 -19.43 7.65
CA LYS A 368 -23.35 -20.37 7.00
C LYS A 368 -23.75 -19.83 5.61
N PRO A 369 -24.08 -20.70 4.63
CA PRO A 369 -24.46 -20.26 3.28
C PRO A 369 -25.57 -19.21 3.24
N GLU A 370 -26.57 -19.31 4.11
CA GLU A 370 -27.70 -18.38 4.22
C GLU A 370 -27.30 -16.97 4.70
N ASP A 371 -26.19 -16.86 5.44
CA ASP A 371 -25.68 -15.61 6.03
C ASP A 371 -24.61 -14.95 5.15
N ILE A 372 -24.30 -15.53 3.98
CA ILE A 372 -23.36 -14.93 3.02
C ILE A 372 -23.97 -13.64 2.47
N ASN A 373 -23.23 -12.56 2.62
CA ASN A 373 -23.60 -11.25 2.07
C ASN A 373 -23.84 -11.35 0.55
N PRO A 374 -24.86 -10.67 0.00
CA PRO A 374 -25.16 -10.75 -1.42
C PRO A 374 -24.09 -10.09 -2.31
N ALA A 375 -23.32 -9.15 -1.76
CA ALA A 375 -22.25 -8.46 -2.46
C ALA A 375 -21.11 -8.09 -1.49
N GLY A 376 -19.88 -8.10 -1.98
CA GLY A 376 -18.75 -7.42 -1.34
C GLY A 376 -18.76 -5.94 -1.70
N VAL A 377 -18.53 -5.06 -0.72
CA VAL A 377 -18.49 -3.61 -0.90
C VAL A 377 -17.10 -3.12 -0.51
N PHE A 378 -16.25 -2.94 -1.52
CA PHE A 378 -14.84 -2.68 -1.35
C PHE A 378 -14.52 -1.18 -1.36
N ILE A 379 -13.74 -0.77 -0.38
CA ILE A 379 -13.10 0.54 -0.32
C ILE A 379 -11.58 0.39 -0.27
N ASP A 380 -10.88 1.51 -0.42
CA ASP A 380 -9.42 1.57 -0.33
C ASP A 380 -8.89 0.89 0.94
N GLY A 381 -7.88 0.02 0.76
CA GLY A 381 -7.31 -0.80 1.82
C GLY A 381 -6.68 0.01 2.95
N GLY A 382 -6.29 1.26 2.65
CA GLY A 382 -5.72 2.19 3.62
C GLY A 382 -6.68 2.53 4.74
N SER A 383 -7.96 2.22 4.61
CA SER A 383 -8.95 2.32 5.70
C SER A 383 -8.64 1.42 6.90
N ILE A 384 -8.01 0.25 6.68
CA ILE A 384 -7.63 -0.70 7.74
C ILE A 384 -6.11 -0.88 7.79
N SER A 385 -5.48 -1.19 6.65
CA SER A 385 -4.05 -1.48 6.54
C SER A 385 -3.46 -0.77 5.32
N ASN A 386 -2.82 0.36 5.57
CA ASN A 386 -2.20 1.19 4.53
C ASN A 386 -0.82 0.68 4.14
N PHE A 387 -0.16 -0.03 5.05
CA PHE A 387 1.18 -0.58 4.87
C PHE A 387 1.24 -2.03 5.36
N PRO A 388 0.91 -3.02 4.50
CA PRO A 388 0.63 -4.39 4.89
C PRO A 388 1.91 -5.22 5.05
N ILE A 389 2.81 -4.75 5.92
CA ILE A 389 4.12 -5.36 6.17
C ILE A 389 4.02 -6.65 6.99
N ASP A 390 2.91 -6.84 7.70
CA ASP A 390 2.58 -8.04 8.46
C ASP A 390 2.43 -9.28 7.56
N LEU A 391 2.01 -9.12 6.30
CA LEU A 391 1.72 -10.22 5.38
C LEU A 391 2.85 -11.22 5.20
N PHE A 392 4.09 -10.72 5.21
CA PHE A 392 5.27 -11.52 4.92
C PHE A 392 6.08 -11.84 6.19
N HIS A 393 5.50 -11.59 7.36
CA HIS A 393 6.07 -12.04 8.62
C HIS A 393 5.94 -13.56 8.75
N ALA A 394 7.05 -14.28 8.53
CA ALA A 394 7.09 -15.73 8.68
C ALA A 394 7.76 -16.16 10.01
N ASP A 395 6.96 -16.58 11.00
CA ASP A 395 7.45 -17.01 12.33
C ASP A 395 7.97 -18.45 12.37
N GLU A 396 7.60 -19.22 11.35
CA GLU A 396 8.05 -20.59 11.17
C GLU A 396 9.47 -20.63 10.61
N VAL A 397 9.84 -19.61 9.82
CA VAL A 397 11.16 -19.53 9.20
C VAL A 397 12.15 -18.88 10.14
N PHE A 398 12.95 -19.73 10.79
CA PHE A 398 13.94 -19.24 11.74
C PHE A 398 15.13 -18.55 11.06
N TYR A 399 15.75 -19.19 10.06
CA TYR A 399 16.92 -18.63 9.37
C TYR A 399 16.47 -17.84 8.12
N PRO A 400 16.60 -16.50 8.11
CA PRO A 400 16.15 -15.66 7.00
C PRO A 400 17.02 -15.89 5.77
N ARG A 401 16.36 -16.15 4.63
CA ARG A 401 17.01 -16.38 3.33
C ARG A 401 17.02 -15.14 2.43
N MET A 402 16.06 -14.25 2.66
CA MET A 402 15.91 -12.97 1.98
C MET A 402 15.37 -11.93 2.96
N PRO A 403 15.61 -10.64 2.71
CA PRO A 403 15.05 -9.57 3.52
C PRO A 403 13.65 -9.18 3.05
N LEU A 404 12.94 -8.48 3.92
CA LEU A 404 11.74 -7.76 3.58
C LEU A 404 12.07 -6.26 3.53
N PHE A 405 11.84 -5.65 2.37
CA PHE A 405 12.00 -4.23 2.12
C PHE A 405 10.63 -3.57 2.08
N GLY A 406 10.48 -2.50 2.86
CA GLY A 406 9.26 -1.75 2.99
C GLY A 406 9.48 -0.30 2.60
N VAL A 407 8.57 0.28 1.81
CA VAL A 407 8.59 1.70 1.48
C VAL A 407 7.33 2.40 1.98
N GLN A 408 7.54 3.41 2.83
CA GLN A 408 6.49 4.28 3.36
C GLN A 408 6.56 5.67 2.71
N LEU A 409 5.42 6.35 2.65
CA LEU A 409 5.28 7.66 2.03
C LEU A 409 4.91 8.69 3.08
N THR A 410 5.72 9.75 3.20
CA THR A 410 5.50 10.84 4.14
C THR A 410 5.49 12.18 3.42
N ASN A 411 5.05 13.25 4.07
CA ASN A 411 5.16 14.61 3.56
C ASN A 411 5.61 15.59 4.65
N ASP A 412 5.95 16.82 4.27
CA ASP A 412 6.48 17.80 5.23
C ASP A 412 5.48 18.07 6.36
N SER A 413 4.17 18.08 6.05
CA SER A 413 3.13 18.29 7.06
C SER A 413 3.02 17.14 8.06
N SER A 414 3.22 15.89 7.64
CA SER A 414 3.16 14.73 8.52
C SER A 414 4.37 14.72 9.46
N ILE A 415 5.56 15.04 8.95
CA ILE A 415 6.81 15.11 9.72
C ILE A 415 6.70 16.21 10.80
N LEU A 416 6.21 17.40 10.43
CA LEU A 416 6.01 18.50 11.38
C LEU A 416 4.95 18.18 12.46
N SER A 417 4.05 17.22 12.20
CA SER A 417 2.97 16.83 13.09
C SER A 417 3.28 15.62 14.00
N GLU A 418 4.52 15.10 14.01
CA GLU A 418 4.91 13.93 14.80
C GLU A 418 4.70 14.07 16.32
N LYS A 419 4.57 15.30 16.83
CA LYS A 419 4.22 15.56 18.24
C LYS A 419 2.78 15.17 18.60
N GLY A 420 1.98 14.68 17.64
CA GLY A 420 0.56 14.42 17.84
C GLY A 420 -0.23 15.72 18.00
N LYS A 421 -1.56 15.61 17.98
CA LYS A 421 -2.44 16.75 18.24
C LYS A 421 -2.69 16.89 19.74
N THR A 422 -2.83 18.12 20.23
CA THR A 422 -3.22 18.37 21.62
C THR A 422 -4.68 17.97 21.87
N SER A 423 -5.07 17.78 23.13
CA SER A 423 -6.47 17.54 23.49
C SER A 423 -7.39 18.68 23.02
N GLU A 424 -6.91 19.92 23.06
CA GLU A 424 -7.63 21.09 22.57
C GLU A 424 -7.86 21.04 21.05
N GLU A 425 -6.86 20.60 20.28
CA GLU A 425 -7.00 20.43 18.82
C GLU A 425 -7.93 19.27 18.45
N ILE A 426 -7.85 18.17 19.21
CA ILE A 426 -8.70 16.98 19.00
C ILE A 426 -10.16 17.30 19.32
N LEU A 427 -10.42 17.99 20.43
CA LEU A 427 -11.76 18.29 20.93
C LEU A 427 -12.35 19.60 20.38
N LYS A 428 -11.62 20.32 19.51
CA LYS A 428 -12.01 21.63 18.97
C LYS A 428 -13.41 21.66 18.35
N THR A 429 -13.81 20.60 17.64
CA THR A 429 -15.15 20.47 17.05
C THR A 429 -15.59 19.00 17.04
N PRO A 430 -16.90 18.70 17.00
CA PRO A 430 -17.39 17.33 16.83
C PRO A 430 -16.83 16.64 15.58
N PHE A 431 -16.60 17.41 14.50
CA PHE A 431 -15.97 16.90 13.27
C PHE A 431 -14.48 16.61 13.46
N SER A 432 -13.74 17.45 14.21
CA SER A 432 -12.34 17.17 14.57
C SER A 432 -12.27 15.90 15.41
N TYR A 433 -13.13 15.77 16.42
CA TYR A 433 -13.19 14.60 17.29
C TYR A 433 -13.48 13.32 16.49
N ALA A 434 -14.55 13.31 15.69
CA ALA A 434 -14.90 12.17 14.83
C ALA A 434 -13.80 11.84 13.81
N GLY A 435 -13.19 12.85 13.20
CA GLY A 435 -12.09 12.68 12.25
C GLY A 435 -10.85 12.06 12.91
N ASN A 436 -10.52 12.43 14.15
CA ASN A 436 -9.41 11.83 14.89
C ASN A 436 -9.70 10.39 15.33
N ILE A 437 -10.95 10.03 15.66
CA ILE A 437 -11.34 8.63 15.89
C ILE A 437 -11.11 7.80 14.63
N ILE A 438 -11.64 8.26 13.48
CA ILE A 438 -11.46 7.58 12.19
C ILE A 438 -9.97 7.45 11.84
N SER A 439 -9.20 8.52 12.02
CA SER A 439 -7.75 8.51 11.77
C SER A 439 -6.98 7.58 12.71
N THR A 440 -7.50 7.29 13.91
CA THR A 440 -6.88 6.36 14.86
C THR A 440 -7.14 4.92 14.46
N LEU A 441 -8.34 4.63 13.95
CA LEU A 441 -8.69 3.31 13.42
C LEU A 441 -7.91 3.02 12.12
N LYS A 442 -7.69 4.04 11.30
CA LYS A 442 -6.88 3.96 10.08
C LYS A 442 -5.42 3.60 10.40
N GLY A 443 -4.94 2.46 9.90
CA GLY A 443 -3.56 2.01 10.12
C GLY A 443 -3.27 1.49 11.54
N PHE A 444 -4.31 1.24 12.35
CA PHE A 444 -4.17 0.66 13.68
C PHE A 444 -3.46 -0.70 13.64
N ASN A 445 -3.81 -1.55 12.67
CA ASN A 445 -3.18 -2.86 12.49
C ASN A 445 -1.68 -2.73 12.24
N ASP A 446 -1.30 -1.89 11.28
CA ASP A 446 0.09 -1.66 10.89
C ASP A 446 0.89 -1.10 12.09
N LYS A 447 0.32 -0.13 12.81
CA LYS A 447 0.96 0.46 14.00
C LYS A 447 1.12 -0.55 15.13
N THR A 448 0.11 -1.38 15.37
CA THR A 448 0.16 -2.43 16.40
C THR A 448 1.26 -3.45 16.06
N PHE A 449 1.29 -3.92 14.81
CA PHE A 449 2.32 -4.85 14.34
C PHE A 449 3.72 -4.26 14.49
N LEU A 450 3.95 -3.04 14.01
CA LEU A 450 5.26 -2.37 14.07
C LEU A 450 5.66 -1.89 15.47
N THR A 451 4.74 -1.88 16.44
CA THR A 451 5.06 -1.63 17.85
C THR A 451 5.53 -2.91 18.53
N LYS A 452 4.91 -4.05 18.19
CA LYS A 452 5.35 -5.37 18.63
C LYS A 452 6.67 -5.80 17.98
N HIS A 453 6.83 -5.53 16.68
CA HIS A 453 7.98 -5.95 15.88
C HIS A 453 8.80 -4.74 15.41
N THR A 454 9.43 -4.04 16.35
CA THR A 454 10.25 -2.84 16.10
C THR A 454 11.42 -3.09 15.13
N PHE A 455 11.87 -4.35 15.01
CA PHE A 455 12.85 -4.81 14.01
C PHE A 455 12.59 -4.24 12.62
N TYR A 456 11.34 -4.28 12.13
CA TYR A 456 11.02 -3.85 10.76
C TYR A 456 11.28 -2.35 10.57
N LYS A 457 10.96 -1.51 11.57
CA LYS A 457 11.25 -0.07 11.52
C LYS A 457 12.74 0.24 11.43
N LEU A 458 13.57 -0.59 12.05
CA LEU A 458 15.02 -0.37 12.12
C LEU A 458 15.77 -0.93 10.91
N TYR A 459 15.29 -2.04 10.33
CA TYR A 459 16.06 -2.83 9.38
C TYR A 459 15.37 -3.10 8.03
N SER A 460 14.08 -2.78 7.89
CA SER A 460 13.30 -3.11 6.69
C SER A 460 12.69 -1.90 5.98
N ILE A 461 12.35 -0.84 6.73
CA ILE A 461 11.51 0.24 6.22
C ILE A 461 12.32 1.47 5.88
N GLN A 462 12.09 2.02 4.69
CA GLN A 462 12.53 3.36 4.30
C GLN A 462 11.32 4.26 4.04
N SER A 463 11.36 5.49 4.57
CA SER A 463 10.37 6.52 4.27
C SER A 463 10.83 7.41 3.13
N VAL A 464 9.91 7.77 2.23
CA VAL A 464 10.11 8.73 1.15
C VAL A 464 9.34 10.01 1.47
N ASN A 465 10.08 11.10 1.70
CA ASN A 465 9.44 12.41 1.89
C ASN A 465 9.01 13.00 0.54
N CYS A 466 7.70 13.03 0.30
CA CYS A 466 7.02 13.58 -0.88
C CYS A 466 6.89 15.12 -0.85
N GLY A 467 7.55 15.80 0.10
CA GLY A 467 7.65 17.25 0.19
C GLY A 467 6.29 17.92 0.46
N THR A 468 5.95 18.91 -0.36
CA THR A 468 4.69 19.68 -0.27
C THR A 468 3.56 19.09 -1.11
N SER A 469 3.82 18.03 -1.87
CA SER A 469 2.81 17.35 -2.69
C SER A 469 1.68 16.82 -1.80
N ARG A 470 0.49 16.65 -2.39
CA ARG A 470 -0.67 16.05 -1.71
C ARG A 470 -1.04 14.74 -2.40
N TRP A 471 -1.26 13.71 -1.60
CA TRP A 471 -1.60 12.37 -2.08
C TRP A 471 -2.93 12.28 -2.86
N LEU A 472 -3.82 13.29 -2.76
CA LEU A 472 -5.05 13.45 -3.55
C LEU A 472 -4.93 14.49 -4.68
N ASN A 473 -3.72 14.87 -5.10
CA ASN A 473 -3.53 15.82 -6.20
C ASN A 473 -3.61 15.12 -7.58
N PHE A 474 -4.83 14.83 -8.05
CA PHE A 474 -5.02 14.21 -9.37
C PHE A 474 -4.67 15.14 -10.56
N PHE A 475 -4.44 16.43 -10.31
CA PHE A 475 -4.01 17.40 -11.33
C PHE A 475 -2.49 17.62 -11.35
N MET A 476 -1.75 16.61 -10.88
CA MET A 476 -0.29 16.59 -10.81
C MET A 476 0.34 16.71 -12.20
N LYS A 477 1.29 17.64 -12.34
CA LYS A 477 2.04 17.82 -13.59
C LYS A 477 3.13 16.75 -13.76
N LYS A 478 3.62 16.57 -14.98
CA LYS A 478 4.71 15.62 -15.29
C LYS A 478 5.98 15.92 -14.51
N GLU A 479 6.30 17.19 -14.26
CA GLU A 479 7.47 17.60 -13.48
C GLU A 479 7.35 17.16 -12.02
N GLU A 480 6.15 17.25 -11.43
CA GLU A 480 5.89 16.80 -10.05
C GLU A 480 5.99 15.26 -9.94
N LYS A 481 5.53 14.51 -10.96
CA LYS A 481 5.80 13.06 -11.04
C LYS A 481 7.29 12.74 -11.09
N GLY A 482 8.05 13.53 -11.85
CA GLY A 482 9.51 13.43 -11.95
C GLY A 482 10.21 13.71 -10.62
N ASP A 483 9.79 14.73 -9.88
CA ASP A 483 10.31 15.04 -8.55
C ASP A 483 10.04 13.89 -7.56
N LEU A 484 8.81 13.37 -7.53
CA LEU A 484 8.45 12.22 -6.70
C LEU A 484 9.29 10.97 -7.04
N PHE A 485 9.45 10.67 -8.32
CA PHE A 485 10.32 9.58 -8.78
C PHE A 485 11.76 9.75 -8.27
N ASN A 486 12.32 10.95 -8.38
CA ASN A 486 13.68 11.24 -7.89
C ASN A 486 13.81 11.12 -6.36
N ARG A 487 12.78 11.54 -5.60
CA ARG A 487 12.76 11.36 -4.14
C ARG A 487 12.75 9.89 -3.75
N GLY A 488 11.93 9.09 -4.43
CA GLY A 488 11.90 7.64 -4.25
C GLY A 488 13.24 6.99 -4.55
N PHE A 489 13.86 7.36 -5.67
CA PHE A 489 15.16 6.87 -6.08
C PHE A 489 16.25 7.19 -5.05
N GLN A 490 16.33 8.45 -4.61
CA GLN A 490 17.31 8.87 -3.60
C GLN A 490 17.11 8.16 -2.26
N ALA A 491 15.88 7.87 -1.87
CA ALA A 491 15.58 7.11 -0.66
C ALA A 491 16.00 5.64 -0.78
N ALA A 492 15.85 5.02 -1.94
CA ALA A 492 16.38 3.67 -2.19
C ALA A 492 17.90 3.62 -2.07
N LEU A 493 18.60 4.63 -2.61
CA LEU A 493 20.05 4.74 -2.46
C LEU A 493 20.47 4.84 -0.98
N ASP A 494 19.79 5.67 -0.19
CA ASP A 494 20.05 5.79 1.25
C ASP A 494 19.84 4.47 1.99
N PHE A 495 18.73 3.80 1.69
CA PHE A 495 18.38 2.53 2.29
C PHE A 495 19.43 1.46 1.97
N LEU A 496 19.75 1.25 0.69
CA LEU A 496 20.74 0.24 0.28
C LEU A 496 22.14 0.56 0.80
N ASN A 497 22.51 1.84 0.87
CA ASN A 497 23.78 2.30 1.40
C ASN A 497 23.94 1.97 2.90
N THR A 498 22.85 2.03 3.67
CA THR A 498 22.86 1.74 5.11
C THR A 498 22.55 0.29 5.44
N PHE A 499 21.86 -0.43 4.55
CA PHE A 499 21.46 -1.81 4.75
C PHE A 499 22.66 -2.75 4.98
N ASN A 500 22.49 -3.70 5.89
CA ASN A 500 23.49 -4.72 6.21
C ASN A 500 22.80 -6.07 6.38
N TRP A 501 23.00 -6.97 5.41
CA TRP A 501 22.34 -8.27 5.37
C TRP A 501 22.69 -9.19 6.55
N GLU A 502 23.96 -9.26 6.95
CA GLU A 502 24.38 -10.08 8.09
C GLU A 502 23.76 -9.60 9.40
N LYS A 503 23.70 -8.27 9.60
CA LYS A 503 23.03 -7.68 10.75
C LYS A 503 21.53 -7.95 10.70
N TYR A 504 20.90 -7.79 9.54
CA TYR A 504 19.49 -8.10 9.34
C TYR A 504 19.17 -9.55 9.72
N LYS A 505 19.93 -10.53 9.21
CA LYS A 505 19.76 -11.96 9.52
C LYS A 505 19.84 -12.22 11.02
N TYR A 506 20.89 -11.70 11.66
CA TYR A 506 21.09 -11.86 13.10
C TYR A 506 19.91 -11.31 13.92
N GLU A 507 19.50 -10.07 13.66
CA GLU A 507 18.43 -9.42 14.43
C GLU A 507 17.05 -10.06 14.15
N ARG A 508 16.80 -10.54 12.92
CA ARG A 508 15.58 -11.28 12.60
C ARG A 508 15.50 -12.63 13.31
N MET A 509 16.63 -13.34 13.41
CA MET A 509 16.73 -14.58 14.18
C MET A 509 16.54 -14.35 15.68
N MET A 510 17.10 -13.25 16.22
CA MET A 510 16.88 -12.83 17.60
C MET A 510 15.39 -12.56 17.85
N LEU A 511 14.69 -11.88 16.94
CA LEU A 511 13.24 -11.67 17.02
C LEU A 511 12.49 -13.02 17.13
N THR A 512 12.80 -13.99 16.26
CA THR A 512 12.16 -15.31 16.31
C THR A 512 12.48 -16.05 17.62
N MET A 513 13.70 -15.95 18.16
CA MET A 513 14.03 -16.53 19.47
C MET A 513 13.25 -15.88 20.62
N LYS A 514 13.02 -14.55 20.54
CA LYS A 514 12.21 -13.82 21.51
C LYS A 514 10.74 -14.25 21.44
N ASP A 515 10.15 -14.34 20.25
CA ASP A 515 8.76 -14.78 20.07
C ASP A 515 8.53 -16.21 20.59
N LYS A 516 9.53 -17.09 20.47
CA LYS A 516 9.53 -18.45 21.05
C LYS A 516 9.89 -18.50 22.54
N LYS A 517 10.11 -17.35 23.18
CA LYS A 517 10.52 -17.19 24.59
C LYS A 517 11.84 -17.88 24.94
N ILE A 518 12.73 -18.05 23.96
CA ILE A 518 14.06 -18.63 24.15
C ILE A 518 15.01 -17.59 24.75
N LEU A 519 14.88 -16.33 24.31
CA LEU A 519 15.47 -15.18 24.96
C LEU A 519 14.58 -14.75 26.12
N LYS A 520 15.17 -14.56 27.30
CA LYS A 520 14.50 -13.99 28.48
C LYS A 520 14.17 -12.53 28.18
N GLU A 521 12.98 -12.11 28.58
CA GLU A 521 12.39 -10.81 28.20
C GLU A 521 13.14 -9.59 28.77
N GLU A 522 14.07 -9.80 29.71
CA GLU A 522 14.86 -8.74 30.34
C GLU A 522 16.24 -8.59 29.65
N ASP A 523 16.44 -7.41 29.03
CA ASP A 523 17.73 -6.78 28.70
C ASP A 523 18.49 -7.14 27.41
N THR A 524 17.82 -7.29 26.26
CA THR A 524 18.53 -7.14 24.97
C THR A 524 18.14 -5.82 24.28
N PRO A 525 19.03 -4.81 24.24
CA PRO A 525 18.72 -3.47 23.69
C PRO A 525 18.46 -3.44 22.18
N THR A 526 18.65 -4.55 21.46
CA THR A 526 18.53 -4.61 19.98
C THR A 526 17.22 -5.19 19.47
N VAL A 527 16.45 -5.89 20.31
CA VAL A 527 15.18 -6.53 19.92
C VAL A 527 14.02 -6.09 20.80
N GLY A 528 13.72 -4.78 20.68
CA GLY A 528 12.41 -4.17 20.94
C GLY A 528 11.89 -4.26 22.36
#